data_AF-A0A2G5PDG0-F1
#
_entry.id   AF-A0A2G5PDG0-F1
#
_cell.length_a   1.000
_cell.length_b   1.000
_cell.length_c   1.000
_cell.angle_alpha   90.00
_cell.angle_beta   90.00
_cell.angle_gamma   90.00
#
_symmetry.space_group_name_H-M   'P 1'
#
loop_
_entity.id
_entity.type
_entity.pdbx_description
1 polymer ?
#
loop_
_entity_poly.entity_id
_entity_poly.type
_entity_poly.pdbx_seq_one_letter_code
_entity_poly.pdbx_strand_id
1 'polypeptide(L)'
;MSWGEVVLAASTVVVPGAIGAGATLAVQRLANRAQSAHSRANRRMQKQAELREAIHEFLDAVQEAESFADPASVTGSDRADSAARRSVRNTLLHRMWFRKRALEVVAGDELEMAAETLTVTMRDVMFGNLPEGQDMWECLDGPRTAFLRSAHAALYDED
;
A
#
# COMPACT_ATOMS: atom_id res chain seq x y z
N MET A 1 63.48 63.08 2.71
CA MET A 1 62.09 62.55 2.70
C MET A 1 62.16 61.08 3.08
N SER A 2 61.34 60.73 4.05
CA SER A 2 61.34 59.50 4.84
C SER A 2 60.40 58.43 4.24
N TRP A 3 60.48 57.23 4.82
CA TRP A 3 59.51 56.12 4.81
C TRP A 3 59.65 55.17 3.61
N GLY A 4 59.86 53.86 3.77
CA GLY A 4 59.85 53.00 4.95
C GLY A 4 59.50 51.56 4.49
N GLU A 5 60.21 50.58 5.08
CA GLU A 5 59.82 49.17 5.30
C GLU A 5 59.41 48.31 4.06
N VAL A 6 59.58 46.98 3.99
CA VAL A 6 59.26 45.94 4.96
C VAL A 6 60.02 44.65 4.62
N VAL A 7 60.82 44.20 5.59
CA VAL A 7 60.88 42.86 6.23
C VAL A 7 60.96 41.57 5.39
N LEU A 8 62.06 40.88 5.68
CA LEU A 8 62.38 39.45 5.60
C LEU A 8 61.24 38.45 5.88
N ALA A 9 61.22 37.40 5.05
CA ALA A 9 61.02 35.98 5.38
C ALA A 9 59.86 35.55 6.31
N ALA A 10 58.93 34.77 5.74
CA ALA A 10 58.38 33.60 6.44
C ALA A 10 57.78 32.60 5.44
N SER A 11 58.50 31.49 5.26
CA SER A 11 58.03 30.27 4.65
C SER A 11 56.77 29.77 5.36
N THR A 12 55.70 29.49 4.62
CA THR A 12 54.70 28.52 5.08
C THR A 12 54.36 27.58 3.93
N VAL A 13 55.14 26.51 3.85
CA VAL A 13 54.70 25.27 3.22
C VAL A 13 53.55 24.76 4.09
N VAL A 14 52.31 24.98 3.65
CA VAL A 14 51.17 24.25 4.22
C VAL A 14 51.22 22.86 3.58
N VAL A 15 51.79 21.93 4.33
CA VAL A 15 51.77 20.49 4.05
C VAL A 15 50.30 20.07 3.89
N PRO A 16 49.87 19.54 2.74
CA PRO A 16 48.59 18.84 2.63
C PRO A 16 48.69 17.61 3.54
N GLY A 17 47.94 17.64 4.65
CA GLY A 17 48.07 16.69 5.74
C GLY A 17 47.92 15.23 5.27
N ALA A 18 49.00 14.48 5.37
CA ALA A 18 49.04 13.03 5.27
C ALA A 18 48.49 12.35 6.54
N ILE A 19 47.31 12.78 7.00
CA ILE A 19 46.50 12.10 8.02
C ILE A 19 45.14 11.84 7.37
N GLY A 20 44.95 10.67 6.76
CA GLY A 20 43.66 10.47 6.09
C GLY A 20 43.30 9.09 5.57
N ALA A 21 44.18 8.08 5.55
CA ALA A 21 43.75 6.77 5.05
C ALA A 21 42.87 6.02 6.07
N GLY A 22 43.25 6.02 7.35
CA GLY A 22 42.51 5.32 8.41
C GLY A 22 41.20 6.00 8.82
N ALA A 23 41.21 7.33 8.95
CA ALA A 23 40.03 8.11 9.31
C ALA A 23 38.97 8.05 8.19
N THR A 24 39.37 8.11 6.92
CA THR A 24 38.45 8.03 5.79
C THR A 24 37.79 6.64 5.68
N LEU A 25 38.52 5.56 5.93
CA LEU A 25 37.93 4.20 5.92
C LEU A 25 36.94 3.97 7.08
N ALA A 26 37.22 4.53 8.27
CA ALA A 26 36.29 4.47 9.40
C ALA A 26 35.02 5.30 9.14
N VAL A 27 35.17 6.51 8.60
CA VAL A 27 34.04 7.38 8.20
C VAL A 27 33.22 6.74 7.07
N GLN A 28 33.87 6.13 6.06
CA GLN A 28 33.18 5.41 4.98
C GLN A 28 32.43 4.18 5.47
N ARG A 29 32.97 3.40 6.42
CA ARG A 29 32.24 2.26 7.01
C ARG A 29 31.03 2.69 7.83
N LEU A 30 31.13 3.78 8.59
CA LEU A 30 30.02 4.36 9.33
C LEU A 30 28.95 4.93 8.40
N ALA A 31 29.35 5.67 7.37
CA ALA A 31 28.45 6.18 6.33
C ALA A 31 27.75 5.04 5.58
N ASN A 32 28.47 3.98 5.19
CA ASN A 32 27.89 2.82 4.52
C ASN A 32 26.90 2.05 5.40
N ARG A 33 27.14 1.94 6.72
CA ARG A 33 26.20 1.31 7.66
C ARG A 33 24.95 2.17 7.85
N ALA A 34 25.11 3.48 8.04
CA ALA A 34 23.99 4.41 8.14
C ALA A 34 23.15 4.39 6.86
N GLN A 35 23.78 4.41 5.69
CA GLN A 35 23.10 4.38 4.39
C GLN A 35 22.41 3.04 4.11
N SER A 36 22.99 1.93 4.57
CA SER A 36 22.37 0.60 4.51
C SER A 36 21.15 0.48 5.43
N ALA A 37 21.18 1.11 6.61
CA ALA A 37 20.02 1.15 7.50
C ALA A 37 18.90 2.02 6.92
N HIS A 38 19.23 3.20 6.37
CA HIS A 38 18.27 4.07 5.70
C HIS A 38 17.64 3.41 4.47
N SER A 39 18.41 2.67 3.66
CA SER A 39 17.85 1.98 2.49
C SER A 39 16.88 0.86 2.87
N ARG A 40 17.13 0.14 3.97
CA ARG A 40 16.19 -0.87 4.49
C ARG A 40 14.93 -0.23 5.07
N ALA A 41 15.06 0.85 5.83
CA ALA A 41 13.93 1.59 6.36
C ALA A 41 13.05 2.15 5.21
N ASN A 42 13.66 2.77 4.20
CA ASN A 42 12.94 3.27 3.04
C ASN A 42 12.23 2.16 2.26
N ARG A 43 12.86 0.99 2.10
CA ARG A 43 12.20 -0.17 1.46
C ARG A 43 11.00 -0.68 2.25
N ARG A 44 11.06 -0.68 3.59
CA ARG A 44 9.92 -1.07 4.44
C ARG A 44 8.78 -0.06 4.32
N MET A 45 9.09 1.23 4.39
CA MET A 45 8.11 2.30 4.21
C MET A 45 7.46 2.26 2.83
N GLN A 46 8.24 1.99 1.78
CA GLN A 46 7.71 1.84 0.43
C GLN A 46 6.75 0.64 0.33
N LYS A 47 7.13 -0.53 0.86
CA LYS A 47 6.26 -1.71 0.90
C LYS A 47 4.97 -1.44 1.66
N GLN A 48 5.03 -0.77 2.81
CA GLN A 48 3.84 -0.41 3.57
C GLN A 48 2.95 0.58 2.82
N ALA A 49 3.52 1.51 2.05
CA ALA A 49 2.76 2.43 1.22
C ALA A 49 2.02 1.70 0.09
N GLU A 50 2.73 0.81 -0.62
CA GLU A 50 2.16 -0.03 -1.69
C GLU A 50 1.04 -0.94 -1.15
N LEU A 51 1.24 -1.56 0.01
CA LEU A 51 0.21 -2.37 0.68
C LEU A 51 -1.02 -1.54 1.06
N ARG A 52 -0.82 -0.37 1.65
CA ARG A 52 -1.93 0.53 2.03
C ARG A 52 -2.74 0.96 0.80
N GLU A 53 -2.05 1.33 -0.28
CA GLU A 53 -2.69 1.69 -1.54
C GLU A 53 -3.52 0.53 -2.10
N ALA A 54 -2.95 -0.68 -2.17
CA ALA A 54 -3.68 -1.85 -2.66
C ALA A 54 -4.90 -2.21 -1.80
N ILE A 55 -4.81 -2.09 -0.48
CA ILE A 55 -5.94 -2.30 0.44
C ILE A 55 -7.05 -1.28 0.16
N HIS A 56 -6.71 0.01 0.02
CA HIS A 56 -7.70 1.05 -0.28
C HIS A 56 -8.37 0.82 -1.64
N GLU A 57 -7.60 0.54 -2.69
CA GLU A 57 -8.15 0.30 -4.02
C GLU A 57 -9.08 -0.92 -4.07
N PHE A 58 -8.79 -1.95 -3.28
CA PHE A 58 -9.66 -3.11 -3.14
C PHE A 58 -10.94 -2.77 -2.36
N LEU A 59 -10.84 -2.05 -1.24
CA LEU A 59 -12.01 -1.58 -0.47
C LEU A 59 -12.93 -0.70 -1.32
N ASP A 60 -12.38 0.21 -2.12
CA ASP A 60 -13.18 1.04 -3.03
C ASP A 60 -13.96 0.18 -4.04
N ALA A 61 -13.32 -0.85 -4.61
CA ALA A 61 -13.98 -1.76 -5.55
C ALA A 61 -15.08 -2.60 -4.87
N VAL A 62 -14.87 -3.04 -3.63
CA VAL A 62 -15.89 -3.74 -2.83
C VAL A 62 -17.06 -2.80 -2.53
N GLN A 63 -16.80 -1.56 -2.11
CA GLN A 63 -17.84 -0.58 -1.79
C GLN A 63 -18.70 -0.23 -3.02
N GLU A 64 -18.10 -0.12 -4.20
CA GLU A 64 -18.85 0.05 -5.45
C GLU A 64 -19.75 -1.16 -5.76
N ALA A 65 -19.25 -2.38 -5.51
CA ALA A 65 -20.02 -3.61 -5.68
C ALA A 65 -21.18 -3.73 -4.68
N GLU A 66 -20.95 -3.40 -3.40
CA GLU A 66 -21.96 -3.33 -2.34
C GLU A 66 -23.07 -2.33 -2.72
N SER A 67 -22.68 -1.12 -3.15
CA SER A 67 -23.63 -0.06 -3.53
C SER A 67 -24.52 -0.49 -4.70
N PHE A 68 -23.97 -1.25 -5.65
CA PHE A 68 -24.73 -1.82 -6.76
C PHE A 68 -25.69 -2.94 -6.33
N ALA A 69 -25.27 -3.75 -5.34
CA ALA A 69 -26.04 -4.88 -4.82
C ALA A 69 -27.16 -4.45 -3.85
N ASP A 70 -27.04 -3.28 -3.23
CA ASP A 70 -28.01 -2.74 -2.29
C ASP A 70 -29.43 -2.68 -2.90
N PRO A 71 -30.41 -3.41 -2.34
CA PRO A 71 -31.80 -3.32 -2.79
C PRO A 71 -32.37 -1.90 -2.74
N ALA A 72 -31.89 -1.05 -1.83
CA ALA A 72 -32.32 0.34 -1.72
C ALA A 72 -31.82 1.22 -2.87
N SER A 73 -30.73 0.83 -3.56
CA SER A 73 -30.18 1.58 -4.69
C SER A 73 -30.92 1.33 -6.01
N VAL A 74 -31.81 0.33 -6.05
CA VAL A 74 -32.56 -0.05 -7.27
C VAL A 74 -33.85 0.77 -7.39
N THR A 75 -33.88 1.73 -8.32
CA THR A 75 -35.11 2.47 -8.63
C THR A 75 -36.03 1.68 -9.56
N GLY A 76 -37.33 2.00 -9.57
CA GLY A 76 -38.35 1.24 -10.32
C GLY A 76 -38.10 1.14 -11.84
N SER A 77 -37.35 2.06 -12.44
CA SER A 77 -36.94 2.01 -13.85
C SER A 77 -35.74 1.09 -14.12
N ASP A 78 -34.88 0.82 -13.13
CA ASP A 78 -33.64 0.03 -13.29
C ASP A 78 -33.90 -1.48 -13.39
N ARG A 79 -35.09 -1.95 -13.01
CA ARG A 79 -35.50 -3.35 -13.20
C ARG A 79 -35.76 -3.70 -14.67
N ALA A 80 -36.07 -2.72 -15.51
CA ALA A 80 -36.48 -2.95 -16.90
C ALA A 80 -35.29 -3.22 -17.85
N ASP A 81 -34.10 -2.67 -17.57
CA ASP A 81 -32.91 -2.88 -18.41
C ASP A 81 -31.96 -3.93 -17.83
N SER A 82 -32.36 -5.20 -17.99
CA SER A 82 -31.59 -6.36 -17.55
C SER A 82 -30.23 -6.52 -18.26
N ALA A 83 -30.05 -5.92 -19.45
CA ALA A 83 -28.81 -6.00 -20.21
C ALA A 83 -27.79 -4.96 -19.71
N ALA A 84 -28.21 -3.70 -19.53
CA ALA A 84 -27.36 -2.67 -18.94
C ALA A 84 -26.93 -3.04 -17.52
N ARG A 85 -27.87 -3.51 -16.67
CA ARG A 85 -27.55 -3.94 -15.30
C ARG A 85 -26.53 -5.09 -15.27
N ARG A 86 -26.64 -6.05 -16.20
CA ARG A 86 -25.66 -7.15 -16.35
C ARG A 86 -24.28 -6.64 -16.75
N SER A 87 -24.22 -5.68 -17.68
CA SER A 87 -22.96 -5.07 -18.12
C SER A 87 -22.25 -4.36 -16.96
N VAL A 88 -22.98 -3.53 -16.20
CA VAL A 88 -22.44 -2.82 -15.03
C VAL A 88 -21.92 -3.81 -13.98
N ARG A 89 -22.71 -4.84 -13.64
CA ARG A 89 -22.28 -5.89 -12.71
C ARG A 89 -20.96 -6.53 -13.14
N ASN A 90 -20.85 -6.91 -14.42
CA ASN A 90 -19.65 -7.57 -14.93
C ASN A 90 -18.42 -6.65 -14.87
N THR A 91 -18.58 -5.35 -15.14
CA THR A 91 -17.52 -4.34 -15.01
C THR A 91 -17.05 -4.22 -13.56
N LEU A 92 -17.98 -4.13 -12.61
CA LEU A 92 -17.68 -4.05 -11.17
C LEU A 92 -16.97 -5.31 -10.68
N LEU A 93 -17.47 -6.50 -11.04
CA LEU A 93 -16.81 -7.77 -10.72
C LEU A 93 -15.39 -7.82 -11.28
N HIS A 94 -15.19 -7.46 -12.55
CA HIS A 94 -13.87 -7.45 -13.16
C HIS A 94 -12.91 -6.51 -12.41
N ARG A 95 -13.37 -5.30 -12.05
CA ARG A 95 -12.57 -4.35 -11.27
C ARG A 95 -12.21 -4.92 -9.89
N MET A 96 -13.18 -5.49 -9.17
CA MET A 96 -12.94 -6.10 -7.85
C MET A 96 -11.93 -7.25 -7.94
N TRP A 97 -12.09 -8.17 -8.91
CA TRP A 97 -11.14 -9.26 -9.14
C TRP A 97 -9.74 -8.76 -9.48
N PHE A 98 -9.64 -7.72 -10.33
CA PHE A 98 -8.36 -7.12 -10.66
C PHE A 98 -7.67 -6.52 -9.43
N ARG A 99 -8.42 -5.79 -8.58
CA ARG A 99 -7.88 -5.21 -7.34
C ARG A 99 -7.48 -6.28 -6.33
N LYS A 100 -8.22 -7.39 -6.21
CA LYS A 100 -7.80 -8.55 -5.41
C LYS A 100 -6.46 -9.11 -5.89
N ARG A 101 -6.28 -9.25 -7.22
CA ARG A 101 -5.01 -9.74 -7.79
C ARG A 101 -3.85 -8.75 -7.58
N ALA A 102 -4.10 -7.45 -7.60
CA ALA A 102 -3.10 -6.46 -7.24
C ALA A 102 -2.71 -6.57 -5.76
N LEU A 103 -3.68 -6.75 -4.87
CA LEU A 103 -3.45 -6.96 -3.44
C LEU A 103 -2.63 -8.23 -3.15
N GLU A 104 -2.90 -9.33 -3.85
CA GLU A 104 -2.16 -10.60 -3.75
C GLU A 104 -0.66 -10.47 -4.02
N VAL A 105 -0.23 -9.45 -4.79
CA VAL A 105 1.20 -9.20 -5.06
C VAL A 105 1.94 -8.65 -3.83
N VAL A 106 1.24 -7.93 -2.95
CA VAL A 106 1.84 -7.16 -1.84
C VAL A 106 1.42 -7.63 -0.46
N ALA A 107 0.31 -8.37 -0.36
CA ALA A 107 -0.25 -8.88 0.89
C ALA A 107 0.40 -10.20 1.34
N GLY A 108 0.32 -10.48 2.64
CA GLY A 108 0.59 -11.82 3.18
C GLY A 108 -0.62 -12.74 3.07
N ASP A 109 -0.40 -14.04 3.22
CA ASP A 109 -1.38 -15.11 2.98
C ASP A 109 -2.71 -14.91 3.74
N GLU A 110 -2.68 -14.45 4.99
CA GLU A 110 -3.90 -14.25 5.79
C GLU A 110 -4.81 -13.15 5.22
N LEU A 111 -4.22 -12.03 4.79
CA LEU A 111 -4.95 -10.93 4.16
C LEU A 111 -5.45 -11.34 2.77
N GLU A 112 -4.65 -12.11 2.04
CA GLU A 112 -5.01 -12.62 0.72
C GLU A 112 -6.21 -13.57 0.77
N MET A 113 -6.21 -14.54 1.70
CA MET A 113 -7.33 -15.45 1.93
C MET A 113 -8.61 -14.72 2.36
N ALA A 114 -8.49 -13.72 3.22
CA ALA A 114 -9.62 -12.90 3.63
C ALA A 114 -10.20 -12.09 2.47
N ALA A 115 -9.34 -11.53 1.61
CA ALA A 115 -9.75 -10.82 0.41
C ALA A 115 -10.44 -11.73 -0.62
N GLU A 116 -9.92 -12.96 -0.82
CA GLU A 116 -10.56 -13.96 -1.68
C GLU A 116 -11.95 -14.32 -1.17
N THR A 117 -12.08 -14.60 0.13
CA THR A 117 -13.36 -14.92 0.77
C THR A 117 -14.38 -13.81 0.57
N LEU A 118 -13.99 -12.56 0.85
CA LEU A 118 -14.86 -11.40 0.64
C LEU A 118 -15.25 -11.23 -0.84
N THR A 119 -14.31 -11.40 -1.76
CA THR A 119 -14.56 -11.30 -3.22
C THR A 119 -15.58 -12.34 -3.69
N VAL A 120 -15.45 -13.59 -3.23
CA VAL A 120 -16.36 -14.69 -3.56
C VAL A 120 -17.76 -14.43 -2.99
N THR A 121 -17.86 -14.04 -1.71
CA THR A 121 -19.15 -13.71 -1.10
C THR A 121 -19.80 -12.52 -1.78
N MET A 122 -19.06 -11.46 -2.10
CA MET A 122 -19.57 -10.29 -2.80
C MET A 122 -20.07 -10.65 -4.20
N ARG A 123 -19.35 -11.52 -4.92
CA ARG A 123 -19.84 -12.07 -6.20
C ARG A 123 -21.21 -12.72 -5.99
N ASP A 124 -21.34 -13.62 -5.03
CA ASP A 124 -22.58 -14.35 -4.80
C ASP A 124 -23.74 -13.41 -4.44
N VAL A 125 -23.48 -12.40 -3.60
CA VAL A 125 -24.40 -11.30 -3.31
C VAL A 125 -24.83 -10.56 -4.58
N MET A 126 -23.90 -10.16 -5.46
CA MET A 126 -24.23 -9.44 -6.71
C MET A 126 -25.04 -10.29 -7.71
N PHE A 127 -25.01 -11.61 -7.58
CA PHE A 127 -25.85 -12.53 -8.35
C PHE A 127 -27.16 -12.91 -7.64
N GLY A 128 -27.37 -12.46 -6.40
CA GLY A 128 -28.54 -12.81 -5.60
C GLY A 128 -28.50 -14.25 -5.07
N ASN A 129 -27.33 -14.88 -5.02
CA ASN A 129 -27.12 -16.22 -4.50
C ASN A 129 -26.96 -16.18 -2.96
N LEU A 130 -27.95 -15.64 -2.26
CA LEU A 130 -27.94 -15.52 -0.81
C LEU A 130 -28.42 -16.83 -0.15
N PRO A 131 -27.86 -17.23 1.00
CA PRO A 131 -28.43 -18.28 1.84
C PRO A 131 -29.88 -17.96 2.22
N GLU A 132 -30.68 -19.02 2.43
CA GLU A 132 -32.09 -18.85 2.77
C GLU A 132 -32.26 -18.09 4.09
N GLY A 133 -33.10 -17.06 4.07
CA GLY A 133 -33.42 -16.25 5.24
C GLY A 133 -32.37 -15.19 5.60
N GLN A 134 -31.27 -15.08 4.85
CA GLN A 134 -30.25 -14.05 5.07
C GLN A 134 -30.36 -12.89 4.09
N ASP A 135 -30.08 -11.67 4.56
CA ASP A 135 -29.87 -10.53 3.68
C ASP A 135 -28.40 -10.39 3.26
N MET A 136 -28.13 -9.45 2.36
CA MET A 136 -26.78 -9.15 1.86
C MET A 136 -25.82 -8.78 3.01
N TRP A 137 -26.27 -8.01 3.99
CA TRP A 137 -25.42 -7.49 5.05
C TRP A 137 -25.01 -8.60 6.00
N GLU A 138 -25.95 -9.49 6.34
CA GLU A 138 -25.67 -10.69 7.12
C GLU A 138 -24.66 -11.61 6.42
N CYS A 139 -24.76 -11.75 5.09
CA CYS A 139 -23.79 -12.54 4.31
C CYS A 139 -22.38 -11.94 4.32
N LEU A 140 -22.28 -10.60 4.24
CA LEU A 140 -21.01 -9.89 4.12
C LEU A 140 -20.33 -9.65 5.47
N ASP A 141 -21.06 -9.62 6.58
CA ASP A 141 -20.52 -9.22 7.89
C ASP A 141 -19.28 -10.01 8.31
N GLY A 142 -19.35 -11.34 8.22
CA GLY A 142 -18.25 -12.24 8.55
C GLY A 142 -17.01 -12.00 7.67
N PRO A 143 -17.11 -12.17 6.33
CA PRO A 143 -16.00 -11.93 5.41
C PRO A 143 -15.42 -10.51 5.48
N ARG A 144 -16.27 -9.49 5.63
CA ARG A 144 -15.86 -8.09 5.75
C ARG A 144 -15.06 -7.86 7.03
N THR A 145 -15.55 -8.37 8.15
CA THR A 145 -14.86 -8.28 9.45
C THR A 145 -13.52 -9.00 9.42
N ALA A 146 -13.46 -10.18 8.80
CA ALA A 146 -12.22 -10.93 8.63
C ALA A 146 -11.20 -10.15 7.80
N PHE A 147 -11.61 -9.60 6.66
CA PHE A 147 -10.75 -8.77 5.82
C PHE A 147 -10.22 -7.53 6.56
N LEU A 148 -11.11 -6.77 7.21
CA LEU A 148 -10.70 -5.55 7.94
C LEU A 148 -9.74 -5.87 9.09
N ARG A 149 -9.93 -6.98 9.79
CA ARG A 149 -9.03 -7.44 10.84
C ARG A 149 -7.65 -7.79 10.27
N SER A 150 -7.59 -8.58 9.20
CA SER A 150 -6.32 -8.93 8.55
C SER A 150 -5.62 -7.72 7.95
N ALA A 151 -6.38 -6.76 7.40
CA ALA A 151 -5.84 -5.51 6.86
C ALA A 151 -5.25 -4.63 7.96
N HIS A 152 -5.93 -4.55 9.12
CA HIS A 152 -5.40 -3.85 10.28
C HIS A 152 -4.10 -4.49 10.77
N ALA A 153 -4.07 -5.81 10.95
CA ALA A 153 -2.89 -6.54 11.37
C ALA A 153 -1.71 -6.31 10.40
N ALA A 154 -1.95 -6.43 9.09
CA ALA A 154 -0.92 -6.23 8.08
C ALA A 154 -0.35 -4.79 8.02
N LEU A 155 -1.10 -3.79 8.49
CA LEU A 155 -0.67 -2.39 8.49
C LEU A 155 -0.03 -1.93 9.80
N TYR A 156 -0.41 -2.53 10.94
CA TYR A 156 -0.09 -1.99 12.27
C TYR A 156 0.50 -3.00 13.25
N ASP A 157 0.18 -4.28 13.10
CA ASP A 157 0.74 -5.34 13.95
C ASP A 157 2.01 -5.85 13.26
N GLU A 158 3.11 -5.11 13.46
CA GLU A 158 4.44 -5.58 13.09
C GLU A 158 4.87 -6.71 14.05
N ASP A 159 5.14 -7.91 13.52
CA ASP A 159 6.00 -8.91 14.16
C ASP A 159 7.47 -8.40 14.25
#